data_AF-G3HPT1-F1
#
_entry.id   AF-G3HPT1-F1
#
_cell.length_a   1.000
_cell.length_b   1.000
_cell.length_c   1.000
_cell.angle_alpha   90.00
_cell.angle_beta   90.00
_cell.angle_gamma   90.00
#
_symmetry.space_group_name_H-M   'P 1'
#
loop_
_entity.id
_entity.type
_entity.pdbx_description
1 polymer ?
#
loop_
_entity_poly.entity_id
_entity_poly.type
_entity_poly.pdbx_seq_one_letter_code
_entity_poly.pdbx_strand_id
1 'polypeptide(L)'
;MAEDIKTKIKNYKTAPFDSRFPNQNQTKNCWQNYLDFHRCEKAMTAKGGDVSVCEWYRRVYKSLCPVSWVRASQWDPWVFRWGPSRKEYDD
;
A
#
# COMPACT_ATOMS: atom_id res chain seq x y z
N MET A 1 15.59 -10.35 3.56
CA MET A 1 14.21 -9.87 3.27
C MET A 1 13.83 -8.66 4.13
N ALA A 2 13.68 -8.77 5.46
CA ALA A 2 13.32 -7.62 6.30
C ALA A 2 14.40 -6.53 6.37
N GLU A 3 15.68 -6.91 6.43
CA GLU A 3 16.82 -5.98 6.47
C GLU A 3 17.02 -5.24 5.12
N ASP A 4 16.69 -5.90 4.00
CA ASP A 4 16.74 -5.28 2.67
C ASP A 4 15.66 -4.19 2.51
N ILE A 5 14.46 -4.42 3.06
CA ILE A 5 13.36 -3.45 3.02
C ILE A 5 13.71 -2.21 3.85
N LYS A 6 14.28 -2.38 5.05
CA LYS A 6 14.70 -1.25 5.89
C LYS A 6 15.74 -0.38 5.20
N THR A 7 16.75 -1.00 4.58
CA THR A 7 17.79 -0.27 3.83
C THR A 7 17.22 0.48 2.63
N LYS A 8 16.30 -0.14 1.88
CA LYS A 8 15.58 0.50 0.77
C LYS A 8 14.73 1.68 1.21
N ILE A 9 14.07 1.57 2.36
CA ILE A 9 13.29 2.67 2.96
C ILE A 9 14.22 3.81 3.39
N LYS A 10 15.38 3.50 3.99
CA LYS A 10 16.36 4.51 4.43
C LYS A 10 16.90 5.33 3.25
N ASN A 11 17.15 4.70 2.12
CA ASN A 11 17.68 5.33 0.91
C ASN A 11 16.60 5.75 -0.11
N TYR A 12 15.32 5.71 0.28
CA TYR A 12 14.21 6.03 -0.62
C TYR A 12 14.20 7.51 -1.00
N LYS A 13 14.22 7.80 -2.31
CA LYS A 13 14.07 9.16 -2.86
C LYS A 13 12.72 9.38 -3.53
N THR A 14 12.34 8.46 -4.41
CA THR A 14 11.08 8.47 -5.16
C THR A 14 10.65 7.05 -5.49
N ALA A 15 9.41 6.88 -5.97
CA ALA A 15 8.90 5.60 -6.40
C ALA A 15 9.74 5.06 -7.57
N PRO A 16 10.27 3.83 -7.47
CA PRO A 16 11.04 3.23 -8.56
C PRO A 16 10.12 2.85 -9.73
N PHE A 17 10.73 2.58 -10.88
CA PHE A 17 10.02 1.99 -12.02
C PHE A 17 9.42 0.63 -11.64
N ASP A 18 8.13 0.43 -11.94
CA ASP A 18 7.41 -0.83 -11.76
C ASP A 18 7.05 -1.40 -13.12
N SER A 19 7.62 -2.57 -13.46
CA SER A 19 7.41 -3.24 -14.74
C SER A 19 5.97 -3.70 -14.96
N ARG A 20 5.13 -3.76 -13.90
CA ARG A 20 3.68 -4.03 -14.02
C ARG A 20 2.92 -2.85 -14.61
N PHE A 21 3.48 -1.64 -14.49
CA PHE A 21 2.88 -0.39 -14.94
C PHE A 21 3.85 0.38 -15.85
N PRO A 22 4.24 -0.17 -17.02
CA PRO A 22 5.28 0.44 -17.86
C PRO A 22 4.78 1.65 -18.67
N ASN A 23 3.46 1.83 -18.76
CA ASN A 23 2.85 2.88 -19.58
C ASN A 23 2.84 4.24 -18.89
N GLN A 24 2.68 5.32 -19.65
CA GLN A 24 2.60 6.68 -19.12
C GLN A 24 1.43 6.89 -18.13
N ASN A 25 0.32 6.16 -18.29
CA ASN A 25 -0.80 6.23 -17.37
C ASN A 25 -0.51 5.46 -16.07
N GLN A 26 -0.15 6.19 -15.01
CA GLN A 26 0.22 5.65 -13.70
C GLN A 26 -0.95 5.54 -12.70
N THR A 27 -2.19 5.75 -13.14
CA THR A 27 -3.39 5.71 -12.28
C THR A 27 -3.52 4.37 -11.55
N LYS A 28 -3.31 3.25 -12.25
CA LYS A 28 -3.37 1.90 -11.66
C LYS A 28 -2.23 1.63 -10.68
N ASN A 29 -1.05 2.21 -10.91
CA ASN A 29 0.10 2.07 -10.02
C ASN A 29 -0.18 2.76 -8.67
N CYS A 30 -0.67 4.00 -8.72
CA CYS A 30 -1.14 4.72 -7.54
C CYS A 30 -2.21 3.92 -6.78
N TRP A 31 -3.26 3.48 -7.50
CA TRP A 31 -4.38 2.78 -6.86
C TRP A 31 -3.97 1.46 -6.21
N GLN A 32 -3.14 0.66 -6.90
CA GLN A 32 -2.69 -0.63 -6.37
C GLN A 32 -1.86 -0.45 -5.09
N ASN A 33 -0.92 0.49 -5.07
CA ASN A 33 -0.09 0.74 -3.88
C ASN A 33 -0.91 1.31 -2.71
N TYR A 34 -1.95 2.11 -2.98
CA TYR A 34 -2.88 2.58 -1.96
C TYR A 34 -3.64 1.41 -1.31
N LEU A 35 -4.19 0.50 -2.13
CA LEU A 35 -4.85 -0.71 -1.64
C LEU A 35 -3.91 -1.62 -0.85
N ASP A 36 -2.69 -1.84 -1.37
CA ASP A 36 -1.71 -2.72 -0.75
C ASP A 36 -1.30 -2.21 0.63
N PHE A 37 -1.14 -0.88 0.79
CA PHE A 37 -0.86 -0.28 2.10
C PHE A 37 -1.98 -0.59 3.11
N HIS A 38 -3.23 -0.28 2.78
CA HIS A 38 -4.34 -0.47 3.73
C HIS A 38 -4.65 -1.95 3.99
N ARG A 39 -4.46 -2.83 3.01
CA ARG A 39 -4.56 -4.28 3.21
C ARG A 39 -3.47 -4.79 4.14
N CYS A 40 -2.23 -4.34 3.93
CA CYS A 40 -1.10 -4.68 4.78
C CYS A 40 -1.32 -4.15 6.22
N GLU A 41 -1.69 -2.89 6.38
CA GLU A 41 -1.98 -2.27 7.67
C GLU A 41 -3.07 -3.03 8.43
N LYS A 42 -4.19 -3.35 7.75
CA LYS A 42 -5.28 -4.15 8.34
C LYS A 42 -4.81 -5.53 8.76
N ALA A 43 -4.05 -6.23 7.91
CA ALA A 43 -3.55 -7.57 8.19
C ALA A 43 -2.55 -7.58 9.35
N MET A 44 -1.65 -6.60 9.42
CA MET A 44 -0.67 -6.48 10.49
C MET A 44 -1.33 -6.10 11.81
N THR A 45 -2.26 -5.15 11.80
CA THR A 45 -3.04 -4.76 13.00
C THR A 45 -3.85 -5.93 13.54
N ALA A 46 -4.50 -6.72 12.66
CA ALA A 46 -5.27 -7.89 13.07
C ALA A 46 -4.39 -9.00 13.69
N LYS A 47 -3.16 -9.17 13.20
CA LYS A 47 -2.20 -10.16 13.70
C LYS A 47 -1.38 -9.66 14.89
N GLY A 48 -1.56 -8.40 15.32
CA GLY A 48 -0.69 -7.76 16.32
C GLY A 48 0.78 -7.60 15.86
N GLY A 49 1.01 -7.60 14.55
CA GLY A 49 2.34 -7.48 13.95
C GLY A 49 2.78 -6.03 13.73
N ASP A 50 4.04 -5.86 13.34
CA ASP A 50 4.63 -4.53 13.09
C ASP A 50 4.20 -3.94 11.74
N VAL A 51 3.51 -2.79 11.79
CA VAL A 51 3.06 -2.03 10.60
C VAL A 51 4.24 -1.43 9.82
N SER A 52 5.46 -1.39 10.38
CA SER A 52 6.66 -0.89 9.69
C SER A 52 6.96 -1.63 8.39
N VAL A 53 6.51 -2.87 8.24
CA VAL A 53 6.64 -3.66 7.00
C VAL A 53 5.83 -3.05 5.85
N CYS A 54 4.72 -2.38 6.15
CA CYS A 54 3.83 -1.74 5.17
C CYS A 54 4.32 -0.35 4.73
N GLU A 55 5.35 0.19 5.41
CA GLU A 55 5.85 1.55 5.21
C GLU A 55 6.36 1.80 3.78
N TRP A 56 6.84 0.76 3.10
CA TRP A 56 7.23 0.84 1.69
C TRP A 56 6.06 1.29 0.80
N TYR A 57 4.91 0.61 0.89
CA TYR A 57 3.71 0.95 0.13
C TYR A 57 3.25 2.37 0.46
N ARG A 58 3.36 2.77 1.74
CA ARG A 58 3.03 4.11 2.20
C ARG A 58 3.81 5.20 1.48
N ARG A 59 5.12 4.99 1.31
CA ARG A 59 5.98 5.94 0.61
C ARG A 59 5.67 5.98 -0.89
N VAL A 60 5.47 4.82 -1.51
CA VAL A 60 5.21 4.72 -2.95
C VAL A 60 3.89 5.39 -3.34
N TYR A 61 2.77 5.07 -2.69
CA TYR A 61 1.50 5.69 -3.07
C TYR A 61 1.49 7.20 -2.77
N LYS A 62 2.16 7.66 -1.71
CA LYS A 62 2.29 9.10 -1.44
C LYS A 62 3.12 9.85 -2.49
N SER A 63 4.09 9.19 -3.11
CA SER A 63 4.87 9.77 -4.21
C SER A 63 4.09 9.80 -5.54
N LEU A 64 3.22 8.82 -5.78
CA LEU A 64 2.52 8.66 -7.07
C LEU A 64 1.13 9.31 -7.10
N CYS A 65 0.39 9.25 -6.00
CA CYS A 65 -1.00 9.63 -5.95
C CYS A 65 -1.18 11.14 -5.72
N PRO A 66 -2.09 11.80 -6.47
CA PRO A 66 -2.52 13.15 -6.14
C PRO A 66 -3.09 13.23 -4.72
N VAL A 67 -2.71 14.26 -3.96
CA VAL A 67 -3.19 14.46 -2.57
C VAL A 67 -4.71 14.57 -2.52
N SER A 68 -5.33 15.13 -3.57
CA SER A 68 -6.79 15.21 -3.69
C SER A 68 -7.45 13.82 -3.71
N TRP A 69 -6.82 12.81 -4.30
CA TRP A 69 -7.35 11.45 -4.34
C TRP A 69 -7.24 10.75 -2.99
N VAL A 70 -6.11 10.93 -2.30
CA VAL A 70 -5.90 10.34 -0.96
C VAL A 70 -6.81 10.99 0.09
N ARG A 71 -7.01 12.32 0.02
CA ARG A 71 -7.86 13.06 0.96
C ARG A 71 -9.34 12.91 0.66
N ALA A 72 -9.71 12.81 -0.61
CA ALA A 72 -11.08 12.50 -0.96
C ALA A 72 -11.32 11.04 -0.56
N SER A 73 -11.96 10.85 0.59
CA SER A 73 -12.42 9.58 1.18
C SER A 73 -13.30 8.71 0.26
N GLN A 74 -13.34 8.97 -1.06
CA GLN A 74 -13.97 8.14 -2.08
C GLN A 74 -13.38 6.74 -2.15
N TRP A 75 -12.12 6.55 -1.74
CA TRP A 75 -11.47 5.25 -1.79
C TRP A 75 -11.66 4.41 -0.51
N ASP A 76 -12.01 5.04 0.62
CA ASP A 76 -12.25 4.34 1.90
C ASP A 76 -13.38 3.29 1.78
N PRO A 77 -14.55 3.58 1.17
CA PRO A 77 -15.60 2.57 0.99
C PRO A 77 -15.12 1.32 0.23
N TRP A 78 -14.22 1.48 -0.75
CA TRP A 78 -13.67 0.36 -1.53
C TRP A 78 -12.64 -0.45 -0.74
N VAL A 79 -11.83 0.22 0.09
CA VAL A 79 -10.91 -0.44 1.03
C VAL A 79 -11.68 -1.28 2.04
N PHE A 80 -12.81 -0.79 2.56
CA PHE A 80 -13.65 -1.54 3.49
C PHE A 80 -14.43 -2.67 2.81
N ARG A 81 -14.94 -2.46 1.58
CA ARG A 81 -15.75 -3.46 0.86
C ARG A 81 -14.96 -4.69 0.38
N TRP A 82 -13.68 -4.52 0.03
CA TRP A 82 -12.83 -5.60 -0.51
C TRP A 82 -11.68 -6.02 0.41
N GLY A 83 -11.69 -5.59 1.67
CA GLY A 83 -10.78 -6.12 2.69
C GLY A 83 -11.26 -7.50 3.16
N PRO A 84 -10.36 -8.44 3.49
CA PRO A 84 -10.77 -9.78 3.88
C PRO A 84 -11.76 -9.69 5.04
N SER A 85 -12.89 -10.36 4.84
CA SER A 85 -13.88 -10.68 5.86
C SER A 85 -13.16 -11.47 6.95
N ARG A 86 -13.44 -11.17 8.22
CA ARG A 86 -12.85 -11.85 9.39
C ARG A 86 -13.17 -13.37 9.45
N LYS A 87 -13.82 -13.95 8.43
CA LYS A 87 -14.40 -15.30 8.45
C LYS A 87 -13.57 -16.40 7.76
N GLU A 88 -12.37 -16.12 7.27
CA GLU A 88 -11.66 -17.06 6.36
C GLU A 88 -10.31 -17.54 6.92
N TYR A 89 -10.10 -17.50 8.24
CA TYR A 89 -8.85 -17.98 8.87
C TYR A 89 -9.11 -18.76 10.17
N ASP A 90 -10.23 -19.48 10.24
CA ASP A 90 -10.57 -20.44 11.32
C ASP A 90 -10.90 -21.84 10.74
N ASP A 91 -10.19 -22.28 9.69
CA ASP A 91 -10.13 -23.68 9.24
C ASP A 91 -8.68 -24.08 8.89
#